data_AF-A0A8C6VDS6-F1
#
_entry.id   AF-A0A8C6VDS6-F1
#
_cell.length_a   1.000
_cell.length_b   1.000
_cell.length_c   1.000
_cell.angle_alpha   90.00
_cell.angle_beta   90.00
_cell.angle_gamma   90.00
#
_symmetry.space_group_name_H-M   'P 1'
#
loop_
_entity.id
_entity.type
_entity.pdbx_description
1 polymer ?
#
loop_
_entity_poly.entity_id
_entity_poly.type
_entity_poly.pdbx_seq_one_letter_code
_entity_poly.pdbx_strand_id
1 'polypeptide(L)'
;MRYNERELLSLSRQPAEKAAEVLMRAPKKGSALKKRLVKLVVNFLFYFRTDEAEPIGALLLERCKISKEEENVFSISFLEEPERKYYFECDTEEQCQEWIEVLRKASYEFMRSSLIFYRNEIQKMTGKRLGINQAEILEASNDQSLELRFSDEEQEQKARCHAVHHQANAPANLEGDTDDLTGTYVR
;
A
#
# COMPACT_ATOMS: atom_id res chain seq x y z
N MET A 1 8.74 10.67 -19.89
CA MET A 1 9.07 11.93 -19.19
C MET A 1 10.58 12.04 -19.06
N ARG A 2 11.18 13.21 -19.32
CA ARG A 2 12.60 13.48 -19.00
C ARG A 2 12.63 14.38 -17.77
N TYR A 3 13.14 13.89 -16.66
CA TYR A 3 13.28 14.69 -15.43
C TYR A 3 14.68 15.30 -15.37
N ASN A 4 14.77 16.48 -14.78
CA ASN A 4 16.04 17.10 -14.45
C ASN A 4 16.65 16.39 -13.22
N GLU A 5 17.90 15.92 -13.32
CA GLU A 5 18.59 15.25 -12.21
C GLU A 5 18.59 16.09 -10.93
N ARG A 6 18.68 17.42 -11.07
CA ARG A 6 18.64 18.35 -9.92
C ARG A 6 17.28 18.36 -9.23
N GLU A 7 16.19 18.31 -10.00
CA GLU A 7 14.84 18.26 -9.44
C GLU A 7 14.57 16.91 -8.77
N LEU A 8 15.04 15.83 -9.39
CA LEU A 8 14.91 14.48 -8.85
C LEU A 8 15.67 14.33 -7.52
N LEU A 9 16.88 14.89 -7.44
CA LEU A 9 17.66 14.94 -6.20
C LEU A 9 17.00 15.84 -5.14
N SER A 10 16.39 16.95 -5.54
CA SER A 10 15.63 17.79 -4.61
C SER A 10 14.41 17.05 -4.06
N LEU A 11 13.73 16.27 -4.90
CA LEU A 11 12.57 15.47 -4.52
C LEU A 11 12.96 14.35 -3.55
N SER A 12 14.09 13.66 -3.79
CA SER A 12 14.55 12.56 -2.93
C SER A 12 14.83 12.98 -1.48
N ARG A 13 15.04 14.28 -1.24
CA ARG A 13 15.28 14.89 0.08
C ARG A 13 14.00 15.29 0.81
N GLN A 14 12.84 15.27 0.15
CA GLN A 14 11.57 15.59 0.79
C GLN A 14 11.17 14.50 1.81
N PRO A 15 10.22 14.82 2.73
CA PRO A 15 9.63 13.82 3.61
C PRO A 15 9.06 12.65 2.81
N ALA A 16 9.35 11.44 3.27
CA ALA A 16 8.84 10.23 2.66
C ALA A 16 7.52 9.82 3.31
N GLU A 17 6.59 9.31 2.50
CA GLU A 17 5.37 8.66 3.00
C GLU A 17 5.73 7.38 3.77
N LYS A 18 6.68 6.61 3.23
CA LYS A 18 7.27 5.45 3.91
C LYS A 18 8.76 5.38 3.60
N ALA A 19 9.56 5.02 4.60
CA ALA A 19 10.98 4.76 4.45
C ALA A 19 11.41 3.61 5.36
N ALA A 20 12.22 2.69 4.85
CA ALA A 20 12.78 1.58 5.61
C ALA A 20 14.05 1.05 4.94
N GLU A 21 14.90 0.40 5.72
CA GLU A 21 15.96 -0.43 5.16
C GLU A 21 15.39 -1.79 4.78
N VAL A 22 15.66 -2.25 3.55
CA VAL A 22 15.23 -3.55 3.03
C VAL A 22 16.37 -4.17 2.20
N LEU A 23 16.31 -5.49 1.99
CA LEU A 23 17.19 -6.14 1.03
C LEU A 23 16.61 -5.96 -0.37
N MET A 24 17.41 -5.42 -1.29
CA MET A 24 16.98 -5.11 -2.65
C MET A 24 17.83 -5.83 -3.69
N ARG A 25 17.20 -6.42 -4.71
CA ARG A 25 17.85 -6.97 -5.90
C ARG A 25 17.29 -6.28 -7.15
N ALA A 26 18.17 -5.60 -7.90
CA ALA A 26 17.83 -4.95 -9.15
C ALA A 26 17.76 -5.95 -10.32
N PRO A 27 17.08 -5.65 -11.45
CA PRO A 27 16.95 -6.55 -12.61
C PRO A 27 18.24 -6.60 -13.47
N LYS A 28 19.38 -6.90 -12.85
CA LYS A 28 20.67 -7.12 -13.52
C LYS A 28 21.07 -8.58 -13.36
N LYS A 29 21.51 -9.22 -14.45
CA LYS A 29 21.96 -10.62 -14.45
C LYS A 29 23.08 -10.80 -13.43
N GLY A 30 22.91 -11.77 -12.53
CA GLY A 30 23.87 -12.05 -11.44
C GLY A 30 23.88 -11.02 -10.31
N SER A 31 22.86 -10.17 -10.20
CA SER A 31 22.74 -9.26 -9.06
C SER A 31 22.39 -10.00 -7.77
N ALA A 32 23.10 -9.66 -6.70
CA ALA A 32 22.80 -10.12 -5.35
C ALA A 32 21.82 -9.18 -4.65
N LEU A 33 21.16 -9.69 -3.60
CA LEU A 33 20.45 -8.86 -2.63
C LEU A 33 21.46 -7.96 -1.90
N LYS A 34 21.10 -6.69 -1.72
CA LYS A 34 21.90 -5.72 -0.98
C LYS A 34 21.02 -4.89 -0.08
N LYS A 35 21.47 -4.60 1.14
CA LYS A 35 20.76 -3.70 2.05
C LYS A 35 20.69 -2.30 1.45
N ARG A 36 19.50 -1.72 1.41
CA ARG A 36 19.22 -0.39 0.86
C ARG A 36 18.24 0.33 1.75
N LEU A 37 18.46 1.62 1.97
CA LEU A 37 17.39 2.50 2.43
C LEU A 37 16.48 2.79 1.23
N VAL A 38 15.20 2.50 1.37
CA VAL A 38 14.18 2.76 0.35
C VAL A 38 13.23 3.83 0.88
N LYS A 39 12.91 4.82 0.06
CA LYS A 39 12.03 5.95 0.40
C LYS A 39 10.97 6.15 -0.68
N LEU A 40 9.70 6.13 -0.30
CA LEU A 40 8.60 6.54 -1.16
C LEU A 40 8.32 8.04 -0.95
N VAL A 41 8.47 8.83 -2.01
CA VAL A 41 8.14 10.26 -2.03
C VAL A 41 7.24 10.52 -3.23
N VAL A 42 5.99 10.92 -2.99
CA VAL A 42 4.96 11.03 -4.02
C VAL A 42 4.83 9.68 -4.76
N ASN A 43 5.10 9.62 -6.06
CA ASN A 43 5.08 8.41 -6.88
C ASN A 43 6.49 7.92 -7.25
N PHE A 44 7.52 8.37 -6.54
CA PHE A 44 8.89 7.94 -6.73
C PHE A 44 9.38 7.08 -5.56
N LEU A 45 9.86 5.88 -5.88
CA LEU A 45 10.55 5.00 -4.94
C LEU A 45 12.07 5.15 -5.12
N PHE A 46 12.68 5.94 -4.26
CA PHE A 46 14.12 6.14 -4.21
C PHE A 46 14.81 5.03 -3.43
N TYR A 47 16.00 4.63 -3.86
CA TYR A 47 16.83 3.68 -3.12
C TYR A 47 18.28 4.16 -3.01
N PHE A 48 18.81 4.08 -1.79
CA PHE A 48 20.10 4.62 -1.38
C PHE A 48 20.99 3.50 -0.88
N ARG A 49 22.31 3.70 -0.93
CA ARG A 49 23.19 2.95 -0.02
C ARG A 49 22.94 3.47 1.39
N THR A 50 23.12 2.63 2.40
CA THR A 50 22.82 2.98 3.80
C THR A 50 23.73 4.08 4.35
N ASP A 51 24.86 4.34 3.70
CA ASP A 51 25.89 5.31 4.05
C ASP A 51 25.93 6.54 3.11
N GLU A 52 25.07 6.60 2.10
CA GLU A 52 25.06 7.68 1.11
C GLU A 52 23.79 8.53 1.22
N ALA A 53 23.95 9.86 1.12
CA ALA A 53 22.83 10.81 1.15
C ALA A 53 22.14 10.98 -0.22
N GLU A 54 22.80 10.58 -1.30
CA GLU A 54 22.26 10.66 -2.66
C GLU A 54 21.69 9.30 -3.10
N PRO A 55 20.55 9.28 -3.82
CA PRO A 55 19.96 8.03 -4.26
C PRO A 55 20.81 7.40 -5.35
N ILE A 56 20.94 6.07 -5.30
CA ILE A 56 21.55 5.29 -6.39
C ILE A 56 20.63 5.33 -7.62
N GLY A 57 19.33 5.38 -7.37
CA GLY A 57 18.32 5.50 -8.40
C GLY A 57 16.92 5.71 -7.83
N ALA A 58 15.97 5.87 -8.74
CA ALA A 58 14.56 6.05 -8.44
C ALA A 58 13.72 5.20 -9.39
N LEU A 59 12.64 4.63 -8.88
CA LEU A 59 11.59 4.00 -9.68
C LEU A 59 10.39 4.94 -9.71
N LEU A 60 9.94 5.30 -10.91
CA LEU A 60 8.68 6.01 -11.10
C LEU A 60 7.55 4.98 -11.11
N LEU A 61 6.62 5.07 -10.16
CA LEU A 61 5.54 4.09 -9.96
C LEU A 61 4.37 4.28 -10.94
N GLU A 62 4.71 4.37 -12.22
CA GLU A 62 3.75 4.48 -13.32
C GLU A 62 3.82 3.24 -14.19
N ARG A 63 2.66 2.67 -14.52
CA ARG A 63 2.55 1.44 -15.34
C ARG A 63 3.45 0.32 -14.81
N CYS A 64 3.52 0.18 -13.49
CA CYS A 64 4.22 -0.90 -12.82
C CYS A 64 3.24 -1.93 -12.24
N LYS A 65 3.69 -3.17 -12.13
CA LYS A 65 3.00 -4.25 -11.42
C LYS A 65 3.75 -4.51 -10.12
N ILE A 66 3.02 -4.47 -9.01
CA ILE A 66 3.52 -4.87 -7.69
C ILE A 66 2.97 -6.25 -7.38
N SER A 67 3.85 -7.20 -7.08
CA SER A 67 3.48 -8.60 -6.81
C SER A 67 4.09 -9.07 -5.49
N LYS A 68 3.28 -9.72 -4.63
CA LYS A 68 3.79 -10.50 -3.50
C LYS A 68 4.39 -11.78 -4.06
N GLU A 69 5.66 -12.04 -3.75
CA GLU A 69 6.39 -13.22 -4.25
C GLU A 69 6.52 -14.27 -3.14
N GLU A 70 6.82 -13.84 -1.91
CA GLU A 70 6.89 -14.68 -0.69
C GLU A 70 6.28 -13.92 0.51
N GLU A 71 6.29 -14.48 1.72
CA GLU A 71 5.70 -13.86 2.93
C GLU A 71 6.23 -12.43 3.17
N ASN A 72 7.54 -12.27 3.17
CA ASN A 72 8.24 -11.00 3.38
C ASN A 72 8.88 -10.42 2.10
N VAL A 73 8.55 -10.95 0.92
CA VAL A 73 9.16 -10.54 -0.36
C VAL A 73 8.11 -10.04 -1.34
N PHE A 74 8.34 -8.85 -1.90
CA PHE A 74 7.58 -8.32 -3.02
C PHE A 74 8.47 -7.95 -4.20
N SER A 75 7.87 -7.85 -5.37
CA SER A 75 8.54 -7.38 -6.58
C SER A 75 7.80 -6.23 -7.25
N ILE A 76 8.57 -5.43 -8.00
CA ILE A 76 8.08 -4.40 -8.91
C ILE A 76 8.61 -4.71 -10.31
N SER A 77 7.73 -4.84 -11.29
CA SER A 77 8.08 -4.86 -12.71
C SER A 77 7.32 -3.79 -13.48
N PHE A 78 7.80 -3.44 -14.67
CA PHE A 78 7.18 -2.44 -15.54
C PHE A 78 6.47 -3.13 -16.69
N LEU A 79 5.33 -2.58 -17.13
CA LEU A 79 4.55 -3.15 -18.22
C LEU A 79 5.36 -3.32 -19.50
N GLU A 80 6.29 -2.40 -19.79
CA GLU A 80 7.15 -2.50 -20.99
C GLU A 80 8.20 -3.62 -20.87
N GLU A 81 8.59 -4.00 -19.66
CA GLU A 81 9.67 -4.96 -19.38
C GLU A 81 9.31 -5.89 -18.20
N PRO A 82 8.28 -6.77 -18.34
CA PRO A 82 7.71 -7.54 -17.23
C PRO A 82 8.70 -8.54 -16.61
N GLU A 83 9.69 -8.99 -17.38
CA GLU A 83 10.76 -9.89 -16.93
C GLU A 83 11.82 -9.17 -16.08
N ARG A 84 11.86 -7.83 -16.10
CA ARG A 84 12.82 -7.03 -15.33
C ARG A 84 12.24 -6.63 -13.98
N LYS A 85 12.23 -7.59 -13.06
CA LYS A 85 11.76 -7.41 -11.68
C LYS A 85 12.83 -6.83 -10.76
N TYR A 86 12.43 -5.82 -9.98
CA TYR A 86 13.10 -5.41 -8.75
C TYR A 86 12.51 -6.22 -7.60
N TYR A 87 13.34 -6.91 -6.82
CA TYR A 87 12.88 -7.64 -5.63
C TYR A 87 13.25 -6.88 -4.37
N PHE A 88 12.34 -6.91 -3.39
CA PHE A 88 12.46 -6.28 -2.09
C PHE A 88 12.08 -7.29 -1.03
N GLU A 89 13.01 -7.61 -0.15
CA GLU A 89 12.84 -8.50 0.99
C GLU A 89 12.86 -7.66 2.27
N CYS A 90 11.75 -7.75 3.00
CA CYS A 90 11.44 -7.01 4.22
C CYS A 90 11.81 -7.84 5.46
N ASP A 91 11.93 -7.18 6.61
CA ASP A 91 12.26 -7.86 7.87
C ASP A 91 11.08 -8.71 8.38
N THR A 92 9.84 -8.32 8.06
CA THR A 92 8.61 -9.03 8.44
C THR A 92 7.58 -9.06 7.31
N GLU A 93 6.61 -9.97 7.40
CA GLU A 93 5.48 -10.02 6.47
C GLU A 93 4.61 -8.74 6.55
N GLU A 94 4.40 -8.19 7.75
CA GLU A 94 3.63 -6.97 7.94
C GLU A 94 4.30 -5.78 7.24
N GLN A 95 5.62 -5.65 7.37
CA GLN A 95 6.38 -4.61 6.67
C GLN A 95 6.24 -4.76 5.15
N CYS A 96 6.30 -5.99 4.62
CA CYS A 96 6.10 -6.29 3.20
C CYS A 96 4.70 -5.87 2.73
N GLN A 97 3.65 -6.24 3.50
CA GLN A 97 2.28 -5.90 3.19
C GLN A 97 2.04 -4.38 3.20
N GLU A 98 2.55 -3.67 4.21
CA GLU A 98 2.50 -2.20 4.27
C GLU A 98 3.18 -1.54 3.06
N TRP A 99 4.32 -2.08 2.61
CA TRP A 99 4.98 -1.60 1.40
C TRP A 99 4.12 -1.81 0.16
N ILE A 100 3.54 -3.00 -0.02
CA ILE A 100 2.66 -3.28 -1.16
C ILE A 100 1.48 -2.31 -1.19
N GLU A 101 0.85 -2.07 -0.04
CA GLU A 101 -0.31 -1.17 0.07
C GLU A 101 0.05 0.28 -0.26
N VAL A 102 1.13 0.82 0.32
CA VAL A 102 1.51 2.21 0.09
C VAL A 102 1.97 2.43 -1.36
N LEU A 103 2.68 1.46 -1.94
CA LEU A 103 3.14 1.55 -3.33
C LEU A 103 1.98 1.49 -4.33
N ARG A 104 0.92 0.72 -4.06
CA ARG A 104 -0.30 0.73 -4.87
C ARG A 104 -1.01 2.08 -4.82
N LYS A 105 -1.08 2.69 -3.64
CA LYS A 105 -1.69 4.01 -3.43
C LYS A 105 -0.92 5.15 -4.11
N ALA A 106 0.40 4.99 -4.24
CA ALA A 106 1.26 5.96 -4.92
C ALA A 106 1.11 5.98 -6.46
N SER A 107 0.39 5.03 -7.06
CA SER A 107 0.16 4.99 -8.51
C SER A 107 -0.77 6.12 -8.96
N TYR A 108 -0.53 6.67 -10.16
CA TYR A 108 -1.40 7.69 -10.75
C TYR A 108 -2.87 7.25 -10.82
N GLU A 109 -3.13 6.00 -11.19
CA GLU A 109 -4.50 5.48 -11.30
C GLU A 109 -5.23 5.53 -9.96
N PHE A 110 -4.56 5.16 -8.86
CA PHE A 110 -5.14 5.27 -7.53
C PHE A 110 -5.42 6.73 -7.14
N MET A 111 -4.45 7.62 -7.36
CA MET A 111 -4.61 9.05 -7.06
C MET A 111 -5.73 9.68 -7.90
N ARG A 112 -5.85 9.30 -9.17
CA ARG A 112 -6.91 9.76 -10.08
C ARG A 112 -8.28 9.29 -9.63
N SER A 113 -8.43 8.00 -9.31
CA SER A 113 -9.68 7.46 -8.76
C SER A 113 -10.06 8.13 -7.45
N SER A 114 -9.10 8.35 -6.56
CA SER A 114 -9.30 9.08 -5.30
C SER A 114 -9.78 10.51 -5.52
N LEU A 115 -9.19 11.23 -6.48
CA LEU A 115 -9.62 12.58 -6.85
C LEU A 115 -11.06 12.62 -7.37
N ILE A 116 -11.44 11.66 -8.23
CA ILE A 116 -12.81 11.54 -8.74
C ILE A 116 -13.78 11.26 -7.59
N PHE A 117 -13.44 10.33 -6.70
CA PHE A 117 -14.25 10.01 -5.52
C PHE A 117 -14.46 11.23 -4.62
N TYR A 118 -13.39 11.91 -4.20
CA TYR A 118 -13.50 13.07 -3.32
C TYR A 118 -14.26 14.23 -3.96
N ARG A 119 -14.10 14.44 -5.28
CA ARG A 119 -14.91 15.41 -6.02
C ARG A 119 -16.40 15.09 -5.89
N ASN A 120 -16.78 13.84 -6.11
CA ASN A 120 -18.17 13.41 -6.02
C ASN A 120 -18.72 13.59 -4.61
N GLU A 121 -17.94 13.23 -3.58
CA GLU A 121 -18.35 13.42 -2.18
C GLU A 121 -18.50 14.90 -1.81
N ILE A 122 -17.57 15.76 -2.23
CA ILE A 122 -17.69 17.21 -2.02
C ILE A 122 -18.92 17.76 -2.74
N GLN A 123 -19.19 17.33 -3.98
CA GLN A 123 -20.37 17.77 -4.73
C GLN A 123 -21.66 17.34 -4.04
N LYS A 124 -21.73 16.12 -3.49
CA LYS A 124 -22.89 15.66 -2.71
C LYS A 124 -23.12 16.51 -1.47
N MET A 125 -22.06 16.84 -0.73
CA MET A 125 -22.17 17.62 0.51
C MET A 125 -22.45 19.10 0.28
N THR A 126 -21.89 19.69 -0.79
CA THR A 126 -21.88 21.16 -0.98
C THR A 126 -22.75 21.65 -2.14
N GLY A 127 -23.19 20.77 -3.03
CA GLY A 127 -23.94 21.13 -4.25
C GLY A 127 -23.12 21.89 -5.31
N LYS A 128 -21.84 22.21 -5.04
CA LYS A 128 -20.97 22.95 -5.95
C LYS A 128 -20.16 21.99 -6.82
N ARG A 129 -20.28 22.14 -8.14
CA ARG A 129 -19.44 21.38 -9.09
C ARG A 129 -18.06 22.02 -9.15
N LEU A 130 -17.06 21.35 -8.60
CA LEU A 130 -15.66 21.72 -8.83
C LEU A 130 -15.32 21.49 -10.31
N GLY A 131 -14.80 22.51 -10.98
CA GLY A 131 -14.51 22.49 -12.41
C GLY A 131 -13.26 21.69 -12.73
N ILE A 132 -13.42 20.39 -12.99
CA ILE A 132 -12.42 19.54 -13.67
C ILE A 132 -13.13 18.99 -14.91
N ASN A 133 -12.50 19.11 -16.09
CA ASN A 133 -13.11 18.82 -17.39
C ASN A 133 -13.64 17.38 -17.46
N GLN A 134 -14.87 17.21 -17.95
CA GLN A 134 -15.58 15.92 -18.00
C GLN A 134 -14.87 14.87 -18.88
N ALA A 135 -14.04 15.30 -19.83
CA ALA A 135 -13.28 14.42 -20.72
C ALA A 135 -12.24 13.54 -19.97
N GLU A 136 -11.62 14.08 -18.92
CA GLU A 136 -10.65 13.32 -18.10
C GLU A 136 -11.31 12.28 -17.19
N ILE A 137 -12.62 12.40 -16.93
CA ILE A 137 -13.40 11.46 -16.12
C ILE A 137 -13.83 10.25 -16.95
N LEU A 138 -14.18 10.45 -18.22
CA LEU A 138 -14.67 9.39 -19.11
C LEU A 138 -13.59 8.38 -19.51
N GLU A 139 -12.33 8.81 -19.57
CA GLU A 139 -11.20 7.89 -19.78
C GLU A 139 -10.86 7.06 -18.53
N ALA A 140 -11.36 7.42 -17.33
CA ALA A 140 -11.09 6.70 -16.08
C ALA A 140 -12.02 5.50 -15.88
N SER A 141 -13.24 5.58 -16.41
CA SER A 141 -14.26 4.53 -16.29
C SER A 141 -14.10 3.40 -17.32
N ASN A 142 -13.10 3.46 -18.20
CA ASN A 142 -12.95 2.49 -19.30
C ASN A 142 -11.91 1.38 -19.03
N ASP A 143 -11.26 1.36 -17.85
CA ASP A 143 -10.41 0.25 -17.44
C ASP A 143 -11.16 -0.71 -16.51
N GLN A 144 -11.90 -1.65 -17.12
CA GLN A 144 -12.67 -2.69 -16.42
C GLN A 144 -11.83 -3.53 -15.44
N SER A 145 -10.51 -3.59 -15.61
CA SER A 145 -9.63 -4.37 -14.74
C SER A 145 -9.39 -3.71 -13.38
N LEU A 146 -9.55 -2.38 -13.30
CA LEU A 146 -9.41 -1.61 -12.07
C LEU A 146 -10.73 -1.54 -11.30
N GLU A 147 -11.88 -1.39 -11.96
CA GLU A 147 -13.20 -1.42 -11.28
C GLU A 147 -13.41 -2.71 -10.48
N LEU A 148 -13.00 -3.86 -11.04
CA LEU A 148 -13.02 -5.16 -10.35
C LEU A 148 -12.11 -5.19 -9.11
N ARG A 149 -10.90 -4.60 -9.19
CA ARG A 149 -9.95 -4.55 -8.06
C ARG A 149 -10.38 -3.57 -6.97
N PHE A 150 -10.95 -2.42 -7.36
CA PHE A 150 -11.53 -1.45 -6.42
C PHE A 150 -12.76 -2.05 -5.72
N SER A 151 -13.58 -2.85 -6.40
CA SER A 151 -14.70 -3.54 -5.74
C SER A 151 -14.24 -4.58 -4.74
N ASP A 152 -13.15 -5.30 -5.03
CA ASP A 152 -12.58 -6.32 -4.13
C ASP A 152 -11.96 -5.67 -2.88
N GLU A 153 -11.18 -4.60 -3.04
CA GLU A 153 -10.58 -3.86 -1.91
C GLU A 153 -11.64 -3.13 -1.07
N GLU A 154 -12.68 -2.55 -1.68
CA GLU A 154 -13.79 -1.91 -0.94
C GLU A 154 -14.61 -2.93 -0.13
N GLN A 155 -14.81 -4.14 -0.68
CA GLN A 155 -15.46 -5.24 0.04
C GLN A 155 -14.59 -5.75 1.19
N GLU A 156 -13.28 -5.86 1.02
CA GLU A 156 -12.36 -6.24 2.10
C GLU A 156 -12.34 -5.19 3.21
N GLN A 157 -12.31 -3.90 2.86
CA GLN A 157 -12.36 -2.80 3.83
C GLN A 157 -13.68 -2.80 4.63
N LYS A 158 -14.82 -3.03 3.95
CA LYS A 158 -16.13 -3.18 4.60
C LYS A 158 -16.19 -4.41 5.50
N ALA A 159 -15.62 -5.53 5.08
CA ALA A 159 -15.55 -6.77 5.86
C ALA A 159 -14.69 -6.59 7.14
N ARG A 160 -13.55 -5.90 7.04
CA ARG A 160 -12.70 -5.57 8.21
C ARG A 160 -13.44 -4.67 9.20
N CYS A 161 -14.14 -3.64 8.73
CA CYS A 161 -14.95 -2.78 9.59
C CYS A 161 -16.07 -3.56 10.31
N HIS A 162 -16.73 -4.49 9.63
CA HIS A 162 -17.75 -5.36 10.23
C HIS A 162 -17.17 -6.34 11.26
N ALA A 163 -16.00 -6.92 11.01
CA ALA A 163 -15.34 -7.84 11.93
C ALA A 163 -14.94 -7.16 13.25
N VAL A 164 -14.42 -5.93 13.18
CA VAL A 164 -14.08 -5.12 14.36
C VAL A 164 -15.32 -4.80 15.20
N HIS A 165 -16.47 -4.51 14.56
CA HIS A 165 -17.73 -4.31 15.27
C HIS A 165 -18.28 -5.57 15.95
N HIS A 166 -18.04 -6.76 15.37
CA HIS A 166 -18.47 -8.02 15.98
C HIS A 166 -17.63 -8.43 17.19
N GLN A 167 -16.32 -8.15 17.20
CA GLN A 167 -15.46 -8.40 18.37
C GLN A 167 -15.72 -7.42 19.51
N ALA A 168 -16.14 -6.18 19.23
CA ALA A 168 -16.49 -5.19 20.25
C ALA A 168 -17.82 -5.48 20.97
N ASN A 169 -18.66 -6.38 20.43
CA ASN A 169 -19.99 -6.72 20.96
C ASN A 169 -20.12 -8.18 21.42
N ALA A 170 -19.01 -8.89 21.63
CA ALA A 170 -19.06 -10.23 22.23
C ALA A 170 -19.57 -10.12 23.68
N PRO A 171 -20.65 -10.83 24.07
CA PRO A 171 -21.15 -10.78 25.44
C PRO A 171 -20.10 -11.36 26.38
N ALA A 172 -19.73 -10.60 27.41
CA ALA A 172 -18.91 -11.08 28.50
C ALA A 172 -19.69 -12.17 29.25
N ASN A 173 -19.25 -13.43 29.13
CA ASN A 173 -19.74 -14.50 30.00
C ASN A 173 -19.28 -14.21 31.42
N LEU A 174 -20.22 -13.74 32.25
CA LEU A 174 -20.11 -13.75 33.69
C LEU A 174 -20.25 -15.22 34.14
N GLU A 175 -19.13 -15.85 34.49
CA GLU A 175 -19.16 -17.10 35.25
C GLU A 175 -19.79 -16.81 36.62
N GLY A 176 -20.92 -17.47 36.89
CA GLY A 176 -21.58 -17.44 38.19
C GLY A 176 -20.93 -18.43 39.13
N ASP A 177 -20.35 -17.93 40.22
CA ASP A 177 -20.06 -18.71 41.41
C ASP A 177 -21.39 -19.16 42.05
N THR A 178 -21.69 -20.45 41.96
CA THR A 178 -22.66 -21.09 42.83
C THR A 178 -21.93 -21.72 44.01
N ASP A 179 -21.93 -21.00 45.13
CA ASP A 179 -21.83 -21.61 46.45
C ASP A 179 -23.02 -22.55 46.65
N ASP A 180 -22.77 -23.83 46.92
CA ASP A 180 -23.71 -24.58 47.76
C ASP A 180 -23.03 -25.67 48.60
N LEU A 181 -23.23 -25.49 49.90
CA LEU A 181 -22.76 -26.31 51.00
C LEU A 181 -23.56 -27.60 51.08
N THR A 182 -22.91 -28.77 51.00
CA THR A 182 -23.43 -29.99 51.64
C THR A 182 -22.31 -30.75 52.34
N GLY A 183 -22.25 -30.58 53.67
CA GLY A 183 -21.71 -31.60 54.54
C GLY A 183 -22.80 -32.63 54.86
N THR A 184 -22.46 -33.93 54.89
CA THR A 184 -22.81 -34.87 55.97
C THR A 184 -22.26 -36.28 55.68
N TYR A 185 -21.41 -36.77 56.59
CA TYR A 185 -21.40 -38.09 57.26
C TYR A 185 -21.93 -39.33 56.50
N VAL A 186 -21.13 -40.41 56.42
CA VAL A 186 -21.24 -41.65 57.23
C VAL A 186 -20.26 -42.73 56.69
N ARG A 187 -19.42 -43.23 57.61
CA ARG A 187 -18.65 -44.51 57.68
C ARG A 187 -18.05 -45.16 56.44
#